data_AF-A0A3A5JJ94-F1
#
_entry.id   AF-A0A3A5JJ94-F1
#
_cell.length_a   1.000
_cell.length_b   1.000
_cell.length_c   1.000
_cell.angle_alpha   90.00
_cell.angle_beta   90.00
_cell.angle_gamma   90.00
#
_symmetry.space_group_name_H-M   'P 1'
#
loop_
_entity.id
_entity.type
_entity.pdbx_description
1 polymer ?
#
loop_
_entity_poly.entity_id
_entity_poly.type
_entity_poly.pdbx_seq_one_letter_code
_entity_poly.pdbx_strand_id
1 'polypeptide(L)'
;MAQAERDPQEPMSTDQQEPLPIRHIQTTRIRYRERGNDYRINVTLPIRAAGLGKGATLQFKPYELEELGVIPALGAAAGEDAPKDRNTRTVVGSEDESWLEVPIPHAVIDHLTESLDVDAEEGAEIVDELPLFDVFAGDRMIAIAPAETVEVPVAALPKDSDRVVDESRESIQLEAVQTARPRVKVTNDGQSRMVTLTATRAIREAGLASPDDPRSVSYHPEAAADLGGLIPAVGYERSAGVHDPEYSIYSKTNAAEEGEAFSVGFPAEILDALEISLDELEEMERSERPQITVYAGEGMLGFKTPAVREIPGGNARRSELVDVEGIGEAVAQRLRDRGYSSPEDLEGIAREDLLEIEGVSTGRADRILADLGSRGGA
;
A
#
# COMPACT_ATOMS: atom_id res chain seq x y z
N MET A 1 -7.83 45.90 35.31
CA MET A 1 -8.27 45.03 34.19
C MET A 1 -7.35 45.33 33.03
N ALA A 2 -6.31 44.51 32.85
CA ALA A 2 -5.37 44.63 31.74
C ALA A 2 -5.80 43.60 30.69
N GLN A 3 -6.25 44.07 29.52
CA GLN A 3 -6.44 43.23 28.35
C GLN A 3 -5.04 42.88 27.84
N ALA A 4 -4.67 41.60 27.92
CA ALA A 4 -3.49 41.08 27.24
C ALA A 4 -3.78 41.11 25.74
N GLU A 5 -3.16 42.05 25.04
CA GLU A 5 -3.02 42.01 23.58
C GLU A 5 -2.36 40.67 23.24
N ARG A 6 -3.14 39.75 22.65
CA ARG A 6 -2.59 38.57 22.00
C ARG A 6 -1.93 39.08 20.73
N ASP A 7 -0.61 38.91 20.64
CA ASP A 7 0.12 39.12 19.40
C ASP A 7 -0.60 38.35 18.27
N PRO A 8 -0.82 38.99 17.11
CA PRO A 8 -1.33 38.28 15.94
C PRO A 8 -0.34 37.17 15.64
N GLN A 9 -0.78 35.92 15.76
CA GLN A 9 0.01 34.79 15.30
C GLN A 9 0.33 35.05 13.83
N GLU A 10 1.62 35.17 13.51
CA GLU A 10 2.08 35.23 12.13
C GLU A 10 1.45 34.04 11.38
N PRO A 11 0.85 34.28 10.21
CA PRO A 11 0.32 33.19 9.41
C PRO A 11 1.47 32.22 9.17
N MET A 12 1.36 30.98 9.68
CA MET A 12 2.35 29.96 9.41
C MET A 12 2.52 29.88 7.89
N SER A 13 3.74 30.07 7.42
CA SER A 13 4.07 29.97 6.00
C SER A 13 3.51 28.66 5.47
N THR A 14 2.67 28.73 4.46
CA THR A 14 1.99 27.58 3.85
C THR A 14 2.95 26.53 3.30
N ASP A 15 4.24 26.83 3.15
CA ASP A 15 5.25 25.94 2.58
C ASP A 15 5.80 24.87 3.52
N GLN A 16 5.38 24.82 4.79
CA GLN A 16 5.88 23.84 5.77
C GLN A 16 4.83 22.83 6.22
N GLN A 17 4.03 22.30 5.28
CA GLN A 17 3.20 21.13 5.62
C GLN A 17 4.09 19.91 5.78
N GLU A 18 4.06 19.32 6.98
CA GLU A 18 4.75 18.08 7.27
C GLU A 18 4.27 16.96 6.32
N PRO A 19 5.16 16.05 5.89
CA PRO A 19 4.77 14.88 5.11
C PRO A 19 3.69 14.10 5.84
N LEU A 20 2.71 13.60 5.09
CA LEU A 20 1.64 12.78 5.64
C LEU A 20 2.11 11.32 5.65
N PRO A 21 2.35 10.73 6.83
CA PRO A 21 2.75 9.34 6.90
C PRO A 21 1.56 8.44 6.52
N ILE A 22 1.77 7.58 5.53
CA ILE A 22 0.87 6.49 5.21
C ILE A 22 1.54 5.17 5.56
N ARG A 23 0.74 4.23 6.06
CA ARG A 23 1.23 2.91 6.50
C ARG A 23 0.62 1.85 5.63
N HIS A 24 1.41 0.84 5.24
CA HIS A 24 0.86 -0.34 4.59
C HIS A 24 -0.11 -1.05 5.54
N ILE A 25 -1.32 -1.34 5.06
CA ILE A 25 -2.37 -1.98 5.86
C ILE A 25 -2.72 -3.37 5.33
N GLN A 26 -2.78 -3.50 4.00
CA GLN A 26 -3.34 -4.69 3.35
C GLN A 26 -2.74 -4.87 1.95
N THR A 27 -2.45 -6.11 1.59
CA THR A 27 -2.20 -6.52 0.20
C THR A 27 -3.41 -7.27 -0.33
N THR A 28 -3.92 -6.91 -1.50
CA THR A 28 -5.17 -7.47 -2.04
C THR A 28 -5.23 -7.41 -3.56
N ARG A 29 -6.13 -8.19 -4.17
CA ARG A 29 -6.41 -8.13 -5.61
C ARG A 29 -7.51 -7.13 -5.91
N ILE A 30 -7.40 -6.47 -7.06
CA ILE A 30 -8.50 -5.74 -7.68
C ILE A 30 -9.26 -6.75 -8.55
N ARG A 31 -10.58 -6.83 -8.34
CA ARG A 31 -11.46 -7.74 -9.07
C ARG A 31 -12.29 -6.98 -10.09
N TYR A 32 -12.40 -7.52 -11.29
CA TYR A 32 -13.36 -7.04 -12.27
C TYR A 32 -14.74 -7.63 -12.00
N ARG A 33 -15.80 -6.82 -12.18
CA ARG A 33 -17.18 -7.26 -12.03
C ARG A 33 -17.95 -7.00 -13.32
N GLU A 34 -18.19 -8.07 -14.09
CA GLU A 34 -18.92 -8.01 -15.36
C GLU A 34 -20.26 -7.27 -15.28
N ARG A 35 -21.07 -7.56 -14.24
CA ARG A 35 -22.41 -6.98 -14.09
C ARG A 35 -22.41 -5.46 -13.89
N GLY A 36 -21.29 -4.88 -13.47
CA GLY A 36 -21.10 -3.44 -13.29
C GLY A 36 -20.17 -2.82 -14.32
N ASN A 37 -19.43 -3.63 -15.08
CA ASN A 37 -18.26 -3.20 -15.86
C ASN A 37 -17.35 -2.30 -15.00
N ASP A 38 -17.10 -2.69 -13.75
CA ASP A 38 -16.32 -1.93 -12.79
C ASP A 38 -15.26 -2.81 -12.09
N TYR A 39 -14.12 -2.20 -11.80
CA TYR A 39 -13.09 -2.79 -10.96
C TYR A 39 -13.37 -2.45 -9.51
N ARG A 40 -13.16 -3.40 -8.59
CA ARG A 40 -13.40 -3.22 -7.17
C ARG A 40 -12.30 -3.80 -6.33
N ILE A 41 -12.03 -3.16 -5.21
CA ILE A 41 -11.06 -3.61 -4.22
C ILE A 41 -11.75 -3.73 -2.85
N ASN A 42 -11.51 -4.81 -2.12
CA ASN A 42 -11.93 -4.93 -0.72
C ASN A 42 -10.89 -4.24 0.16
N VAL A 43 -11.30 -3.18 0.85
CA VAL A 43 -10.42 -2.27 1.61
C VAL A 43 -10.98 -1.99 3.00
N THR A 44 -11.63 -2.98 3.61
CA THR A 44 -12.25 -2.84 4.94
C THR A 44 -11.26 -2.34 5.99
N LEU A 45 -10.06 -2.91 6.05
CA LEU A 45 -9.04 -2.50 7.00
C LEU A 45 -8.42 -1.13 6.66
N PRO A 46 -7.98 -0.85 5.41
CA PRO A 46 -7.49 0.47 5.03
C PRO A 46 -8.48 1.61 5.28
N ILE A 47 -9.76 1.45 4.93
CA ILE A 47 -10.78 2.49 5.12
C ILE A 47 -10.96 2.83 6.60
N ARG A 48 -11.04 1.82 7.47
CA ARG A 48 -11.11 2.05 8.92
C ARG A 48 -9.84 2.67 9.47
N ALA A 49 -8.67 2.22 9.00
CA ALA A 49 -7.38 2.79 9.39
C ALA A 49 -7.26 4.27 8.99
N ALA A 50 -7.92 4.67 7.89
CA ALA A 50 -8.01 6.05 7.45
C ALA A 50 -9.06 6.89 8.20
N GLY A 51 -9.77 6.33 9.19
CA GLY A 51 -10.86 7.02 9.88
C GLY A 51 -12.09 7.25 9.00
N LEU A 52 -12.23 6.47 7.92
CA LEU A 52 -13.34 6.53 6.98
C LEU A 52 -14.30 5.35 7.20
N GLY A 53 -15.48 5.42 6.59
CA GLY A 53 -16.52 4.40 6.69
C GLY A 53 -17.35 4.29 5.41
N LYS A 54 -18.45 3.55 5.48
CA LYS A 54 -19.40 3.43 4.38
C LYS A 54 -19.96 4.80 3.99
N GLY A 55 -20.06 5.05 2.68
CA GLY A 55 -20.54 6.32 2.15
C GLY A 55 -19.49 7.43 2.12
N ALA A 56 -18.29 7.22 2.67
CA ALA A 56 -17.16 8.10 2.43
C ALA A 56 -16.86 8.19 0.92
N THR A 57 -16.33 9.33 0.49
CA THR A 57 -15.93 9.55 -0.89
C THR A 57 -14.42 9.64 -1.00
N LEU A 58 -13.86 9.06 -2.05
CA LEU A 58 -12.44 8.95 -2.31
C LEU A 58 -12.14 9.55 -3.68
N GLN A 59 -11.31 10.58 -3.71
CA GLN A 59 -10.84 11.21 -4.94
C GLN A 59 -9.46 10.65 -5.30
N PHE A 60 -9.41 9.77 -6.30
CA PHE A 60 -8.17 9.15 -6.75
C PHE A 60 -7.33 10.12 -7.61
N LYS A 61 -6.01 10.07 -7.42
CA LYS A 61 -5.02 10.85 -8.17
C LYS A 61 -4.11 9.92 -8.98
N PRO A 62 -4.62 9.35 -10.10
CA PRO A 62 -3.91 8.30 -10.83
C PRO A 62 -2.54 8.72 -11.38
N TYR A 63 -2.40 10.00 -11.75
CA TYR A 63 -1.17 10.54 -12.33
C TYR A 63 -0.03 10.70 -11.32
N GLU A 64 -0.30 10.56 -10.02
CA GLU A 64 0.73 10.66 -8.98
C GLU A 64 1.53 9.35 -8.80
N LEU A 65 1.19 8.27 -9.51
CA LEU A 65 1.90 6.98 -9.40
C LEU A 65 3.38 7.10 -9.75
N GLU A 66 3.71 7.81 -10.83
CA GLU A 66 5.10 7.97 -11.28
C GLU A 66 5.95 8.78 -10.28
N GLU A 67 5.32 9.80 -9.67
CA GLU A 67 6.00 10.70 -8.74
C GLU A 67 6.14 10.10 -7.33
N LEU A 68 5.07 9.49 -6.83
CA LEU A 68 4.97 9.02 -5.44
C LEU A 68 5.19 7.51 -5.29
N GLY A 69 5.23 6.76 -6.39
CA GLY A 69 5.20 5.30 -6.37
C GLY A 69 3.91 4.71 -5.79
N VAL A 70 2.87 5.55 -5.61
CA VAL A 70 1.54 5.20 -5.11
C VAL A 70 0.50 6.07 -5.82
N ILE A 71 -0.74 5.58 -5.92
CA ILE A 71 -1.91 6.37 -6.30
C ILE A 71 -2.68 6.73 -5.04
N PRO A 72 -2.58 7.98 -4.54
CA PRO A 72 -3.35 8.38 -3.38
C PRO A 72 -4.82 8.61 -3.74
N ALA A 73 -5.66 8.43 -2.74
CA ALA A 73 -7.08 8.69 -2.80
C ALA A 73 -7.50 9.46 -1.54
N LEU A 74 -7.87 10.73 -1.72
CA LEU A 74 -8.23 11.63 -0.63
C LEU A 74 -9.68 11.39 -0.20
N GLY A 75 -9.88 11.23 1.10
CA GLY A 75 -11.15 10.85 1.70
C GLY A 75 -11.95 12.01 2.28
N ALA A 76 -13.18 12.16 1.84
CA ALA A 76 -14.22 12.90 2.56
C ALA A 76 -15.14 11.94 3.31
N ALA A 77 -15.46 12.25 4.57
CA ALA A 77 -16.37 11.41 5.35
C ALA A 77 -17.79 11.45 4.75
N ALA A 78 -18.63 10.50 5.13
CA ALA A 78 -20.00 10.43 4.63
C ALA A 78 -20.77 11.72 4.97
N GLY A 79 -21.31 12.39 3.94
CA GLY A 79 -22.07 13.64 4.08
C GLY A 79 -21.23 14.91 4.03
N GLU A 80 -19.91 14.82 3.97
CA GLU A 80 -19.05 15.97 3.67
C GLU A 80 -19.02 16.25 2.17
N ASP A 81 -18.80 17.51 1.81
CA ASP A 81 -18.63 17.91 0.42
C ASP A 81 -17.26 17.46 -0.09
N ALA A 82 -17.27 16.56 -1.07
CA ALA A 82 -16.10 16.19 -1.85
C ALA A 82 -16.22 16.74 -3.27
N PRO A 83 -15.09 17.08 -3.92
CA PRO A 83 -15.05 17.30 -5.35
C PRO A 83 -15.71 16.13 -6.08
N LYS A 84 -16.54 16.43 -7.07
CA LYS A 84 -17.19 15.42 -7.91
C LYS A 84 -16.52 15.42 -9.27
N ASP A 85 -15.54 14.56 -9.44
CA ASP A 85 -14.88 14.34 -10.73
C ASP A 85 -15.02 12.88 -11.19
N ARG A 86 -14.44 12.59 -12.36
CA ARG A 86 -14.46 11.24 -12.96
C ARG A 86 -13.70 10.19 -12.15
N ASN A 87 -12.82 10.60 -11.23
CA ASN A 87 -11.99 9.76 -10.38
C ASN A 87 -12.52 9.67 -8.94
N THR A 88 -13.63 10.32 -8.64
CA THR A 88 -14.24 10.29 -7.30
C THR A 88 -15.15 9.07 -7.17
N ARG A 89 -14.99 8.29 -6.10
CA ARG A 89 -15.74 7.05 -5.86
C ARG A 89 -16.24 6.99 -4.43
N THR A 90 -17.40 6.37 -4.24
CA THR A 90 -18.00 6.21 -2.92
C THR A 90 -17.68 4.83 -2.37
N VAL A 91 -17.23 4.77 -1.12
CA VAL A 91 -17.06 3.51 -0.38
C VAL A 91 -18.42 2.85 -0.20
N VAL A 92 -18.54 1.60 -0.64
CA VAL A 92 -19.75 0.79 -0.49
C VAL A 92 -19.49 -0.37 0.46
N GLY A 93 -20.52 -0.93 1.08
CA GLY A 93 -20.35 -1.99 2.06
C GLY A 93 -21.65 -2.44 2.69
N SER A 94 -21.57 -3.47 3.54
CA SER A 94 -22.69 -3.91 4.37
C SER A 94 -23.16 -2.81 5.34
N GLU A 95 -24.32 -3.01 5.97
CA GLU A 95 -24.82 -2.06 6.98
C GLU A 95 -23.99 -2.05 8.26
N ASP A 96 -23.44 -3.20 8.64
CA ASP A 96 -22.56 -3.37 9.81
C ASP A 96 -21.07 -3.11 9.49
N GLU A 97 -20.78 -2.69 8.25
CA GLU A 97 -19.45 -2.48 7.72
C GLU A 97 -18.50 -3.68 7.89
N SER A 98 -19.02 -4.90 8.05
CA SER A 98 -18.23 -6.12 8.09
C SER A 98 -17.40 -6.33 6.81
N TRP A 99 -17.84 -5.74 5.70
CA TRP A 99 -17.04 -5.57 4.49
C TRP A 99 -17.26 -4.18 3.90
N LEU A 100 -16.16 -3.58 3.43
CA LEU A 100 -16.14 -2.34 2.65
C LEU A 100 -15.36 -2.56 1.35
N GLU A 101 -15.90 -2.04 0.28
CA GLU A 101 -15.32 -2.06 -1.06
C GLU A 101 -15.27 -0.65 -1.63
N VAL A 102 -14.30 -0.43 -2.51
CA VAL A 102 -14.19 0.80 -3.30
C VAL A 102 -14.15 0.44 -4.77
N PRO A 103 -15.06 0.99 -5.60
CA PRO A 103 -14.91 0.91 -7.05
C PRO A 103 -13.67 1.71 -7.46
N ILE A 104 -12.84 1.16 -8.34
CA ILE A 104 -11.62 1.79 -8.83
C ILE A 104 -11.90 2.41 -10.20
N PRO A 105 -11.58 3.69 -10.43
CA PRO A 105 -11.71 4.31 -11.76
C PRO A 105 -10.83 3.59 -12.80
N HIS A 106 -11.31 3.47 -14.04
CA HIS A 106 -10.51 2.87 -15.13
C HIS A 106 -9.15 3.55 -15.29
N ALA A 107 -9.08 4.88 -15.21
CA ALA A 107 -7.80 5.60 -15.27
C ALA A 107 -6.79 5.12 -14.20
N VAL A 108 -7.25 4.77 -13.00
CA VAL A 108 -6.37 4.21 -11.96
C VAL A 108 -5.87 2.83 -12.37
N ILE A 109 -6.73 2.00 -12.96
CA ILE A 109 -6.33 0.67 -13.47
C ILE A 109 -5.31 0.80 -14.58
N ASP A 110 -5.56 1.67 -15.56
CA ASP A 110 -4.68 1.88 -16.70
C ASP A 110 -3.25 2.22 -16.23
N HIS A 111 -3.12 3.18 -15.31
CA HIS A 111 -1.82 3.55 -14.72
C HIS A 111 -1.17 2.43 -13.90
N LEU A 112 -1.95 1.69 -13.11
CA LEU A 112 -1.44 0.55 -12.35
C LEU A 112 -0.91 -0.55 -13.28
N THR A 113 -1.61 -0.85 -14.37
CA THR A 113 -1.20 -1.89 -15.32
C THR A 113 -0.03 -1.46 -16.20
N GLU A 114 0.01 -0.18 -16.60
CA GLU A 114 1.13 0.38 -17.37
C GLU A 114 2.44 0.31 -16.57
N SER A 115 2.38 0.53 -15.26
CA SER A 115 3.56 0.44 -14.38
C SER A 115 4.12 -0.97 -14.21
N LEU A 116 3.35 -2.00 -14.56
CA LEU A 116 3.71 -3.40 -14.36
C LEU A 116 4.31 -4.04 -15.61
N ASP A 117 4.49 -3.29 -16.70
CA ASP A 117 4.97 -3.78 -18.00
C ASP A 117 4.23 -5.04 -18.47
N VAL A 118 2.96 -5.15 -18.08
CA VAL A 118 2.10 -6.23 -18.56
C VAL A 118 1.76 -5.85 -19.99
N ASP A 119 2.40 -6.52 -20.95
CA ASP A 119 2.07 -6.46 -22.37
C ASP A 119 0.59 -6.79 -22.53
N ALA A 120 -0.26 -5.76 -22.47
CA ALA A 120 -1.65 -5.85 -22.82
C ALA A 120 -1.65 -5.99 -24.34
N GLU A 121 -1.48 -7.22 -24.84
CA GLU A 121 -1.61 -7.50 -26.26
C GLU A 121 -2.93 -6.86 -26.73
N GLU A 122 -2.87 -6.09 -27.81
CA GLU A 122 -4.00 -5.33 -28.34
C GLU A 122 -5.17 -6.30 -28.62
N GLY A 123 -6.14 -6.35 -27.71
CA GLY A 123 -7.27 -7.29 -27.77
C GLY A 123 -7.25 -8.46 -26.77
N ALA A 124 -6.34 -8.48 -25.80
CA ALA A 124 -6.39 -9.40 -24.68
C ALA A 124 -7.75 -9.30 -23.96
N GLU A 125 -8.38 -10.45 -23.72
CA GLU A 125 -9.59 -10.53 -22.90
C GLU A 125 -9.37 -9.82 -21.56
N ILE A 126 -10.41 -9.18 -21.04
CA ILE A 126 -10.39 -8.54 -19.72
C ILE A 126 -9.80 -9.55 -18.74
N VAL A 127 -8.64 -9.24 -18.16
CA VAL A 127 -8.00 -10.14 -17.21
C VAL A 127 -8.90 -10.17 -15.97
N ASP A 128 -9.52 -11.31 -15.72
CA ASP A 128 -10.46 -11.49 -14.60
C ASP A 128 -9.80 -11.17 -13.24
N GLU A 129 -8.48 -11.36 -13.14
CA GLU A 129 -7.69 -11.06 -11.95
C GLU A 129 -6.45 -10.24 -12.28
N LEU A 130 -6.44 -8.99 -11.82
CA LEU A 130 -5.25 -8.16 -11.80
C LEU A 130 -4.24 -8.68 -10.76
N PRO A 131 -2.96 -8.31 -10.89
CA PRO A 131 -1.91 -8.60 -9.91
C PRO A 131 -2.26 -8.08 -8.50
N LEU A 132 -1.41 -8.42 -7.53
CA LEU A 132 -1.58 -7.95 -6.17
C LEU A 132 -1.21 -6.47 -6.05
N PHE A 133 -1.94 -5.77 -5.19
CA PHE A 133 -1.71 -4.37 -4.87
C PHE A 133 -1.61 -4.17 -3.38
N ASP A 134 -0.65 -3.34 -2.99
CA ASP A 134 -0.49 -2.85 -1.63
C ASP A 134 -1.40 -1.64 -1.42
N VAL A 135 -2.15 -1.67 -0.32
CA VAL A 135 -3.04 -0.60 0.11
C VAL A 135 -2.51 0.00 1.41
N PHE A 136 -2.19 1.27 1.32
CA PHE A 136 -1.73 2.10 2.42
C PHE A 136 -2.88 2.94 2.96
N ALA A 137 -2.80 3.33 4.22
CA ALA A 137 -3.73 4.28 4.82
C ALA A 137 -2.99 5.32 5.66
N GLY A 138 -3.51 6.55 5.63
CA GLY A 138 -3.17 7.65 6.51
C GLY A 138 -4.43 8.38 6.95
N ASP A 139 -4.31 9.49 7.67
CA ASP A 139 -5.47 10.24 8.11
C ASP A 139 -6.32 10.69 6.91
N ARG A 140 -7.54 10.14 6.83
CA ARG A 140 -8.51 10.39 5.76
C ARG A 140 -7.99 10.15 4.36
N MET A 141 -7.05 9.23 4.20
CA MET A 141 -6.47 8.89 2.90
C MET A 141 -6.20 7.40 2.79
N ILE A 142 -6.41 6.84 1.61
CA ILE A 142 -5.79 5.56 1.22
C ILE A 142 -4.86 5.79 0.04
N ALA A 143 -3.89 4.91 -0.16
CA ALA A 143 -3.09 4.89 -1.38
C ALA A 143 -2.94 3.47 -1.89
N ILE A 144 -2.83 3.30 -3.20
CA ILE A 144 -2.70 1.99 -3.85
C ILE A 144 -1.39 1.97 -4.63
N ALA A 145 -0.61 0.91 -4.48
CA ALA A 145 0.57 0.66 -5.29
C ALA A 145 0.57 -0.78 -5.80
N PRO A 146 1.28 -1.09 -6.89
CA PRO A 146 1.70 -2.45 -7.18
C PRO A 146 2.29 -3.11 -5.93
N ALA A 147 1.96 -4.38 -5.68
CA ALA A 147 2.54 -5.10 -4.55
C ALA A 147 4.06 -5.18 -4.67
N GLU A 148 4.75 -4.98 -3.56
CA GLU A 148 6.21 -5.12 -3.54
C GLU A 148 6.61 -6.57 -3.86
N THR A 149 7.58 -6.69 -4.77
CA THR A 149 8.20 -7.95 -5.14
C THR A 149 9.67 -7.90 -4.79
N VAL A 150 10.18 -8.96 -4.16
CA VAL A 150 11.57 -9.06 -3.73
C VAL A 150 12.21 -10.27 -4.38
N GLU A 151 13.32 -10.06 -5.08
CA GLU A 151 14.15 -11.16 -5.57
C GLU A 151 15.13 -11.62 -4.50
N VAL A 152 15.09 -12.89 -4.16
CA VAL A 152 16.02 -13.50 -3.20
C VAL A 152 16.98 -14.39 -3.98
N PRO A 153 18.28 -14.07 -4.04
CA PRO A 153 19.26 -14.90 -4.71
C PRO A 153 19.33 -16.28 -4.06
N VAL A 154 19.26 -17.36 -4.84
CA VAL A 154 19.37 -18.73 -4.33
C VAL A 154 20.72 -18.96 -3.63
N ALA A 155 21.75 -18.22 -4.04
CA ALA A 155 23.07 -18.24 -3.41
C ALA A 155 23.12 -17.65 -1.99
N ALA A 156 22.14 -16.80 -1.62
CA ALA A 156 22.00 -16.24 -0.27
C ALA A 156 21.27 -17.21 0.68
N LEU A 157 20.63 -18.26 0.15
CA LEU A 157 19.94 -19.28 0.93
C LEU A 157 20.92 -20.34 1.43
N PRO A 158 20.61 -21.03 2.54
CA PRO A 158 21.41 -22.16 3.01
C PRO A 158 21.50 -23.24 1.94
N LYS A 159 22.65 -23.90 1.87
CA LYS A 159 22.87 -25.08 1.03
C LYS A 159 22.43 -26.32 1.80
N ASP A 160 21.19 -26.75 1.57
CA ASP A 160 20.64 -27.97 2.13
C ASP A 160 19.90 -28.75 1.05
N SER A 161 20.09 -30.07 1.01
CA SER A 161 19.54 -30.95 -0.02
C SER A 161 18.03 -31.12 0.07
N ASP A 162 17.44 -30.81 1.23
CA ASP A 162 16.05 -31.13 1.54
C ASP A 162 15.11 -29.92 1.42
N ARG A 163 15.61 -28.81 0.86
CA ARG A 163 14.81 -27.61 0.59
C ARG A 163 13.86 -27.85 -0.59
N VAL A 164 12.69 -27.22 -0.52
CA VAL A 164 11.65 -27.27 -1.56
C VAL A 164 11.99 -26.41 -2.77
N VAL A 165 12.91 -25.47 -2.59
CA VAL A 165 13.37 -24.51 -3.59
C VAL A 165 14.13 -25.21 -4.72
N ASP A 166 13.80 -24.87 -5.97
CA ASP A 166 14.56 -25.29 -7.16
C ASP A 166 15.94 -24.63 -7.21
N GLU A 167 16.99 -25.42 -6.95
CA GLU A 167 18.38 -24.94 -6.94
C GLU A 167 18.91 -24.52 -8.32
N SER A 168 18.20 -24.86 -9.40
CA SER A 168 18.63 -24.49 -10.76
C SER A 168 18.38 -23.01 -11.08
N ARG A 169 17.59 -22.32 -10.26
CA ARG A 169 17.30 -20.90 -10.41
C ARG A 169 18.40 -20.02 -9.82
N GLU A 170 18.60 -18.86 -10.41
CA GLU A 170 19.52 -17.85 -9.87
C GLU A 170 18.89 -17.08 -8.69
N SER A 171 17.58 -16.82 -8.77
CA SER A 171 16.79 -16.12 -7.76
C SER A 171 15.38 -16.72 -7.62
N ILE A 172 14.74 -16.41 -6.50
CA ILE A 172 13.33 -16.70 -6.25
C ILE A 172 12.63 -15.36 -6.07
N GLN A 173 11.58 -15.15 -6.83
CA GLN A 173 10.72 -14.00 -6.71
C GLN A 173 9.72 -14.23 -5.57
N LEU A 174 9.70 -13.33 -4.60
CA LEU A 174 8.75 -13.32 -3.50
C LEU A 174 7.80 -12.13 -3.65
N GLU A 175 6.50 -12.39 -3.65
CA GLU A 175 5.47 -11.36 -3.74
C GLU A 175 4.86 -11.10 -2.36
N ALA A 176 4.58 -9.83 -2.02
CA ALA A 176 3.77 -9.52 -0.84
C ALA A 176 2.35 -10.07 -1.04
N VAL A 177 1.91 -10.93 -0.13
CA VAL A 177 0.64 -11.67 -0.31
C VAL A 177 -0.34 -11.51 0.84
N GLN A 178 0.18 -11.17 2.02
CA GLN A 178 -0.60 -11.07 3.24
C GLN A 178 0.06 -10.14 4.25
N THR A 179 -0.74 -9.34 4.97
CA THR A 179 -0.33 -8.73 6.24
C THR A 179 -0.96 -9.47 7.41
N ALA A 180 -0.21 -9.63 8.50
CA ALA A 180 -0.71 -10.30 9.70
C ALA A 180 -0.15 -9.67 10.96
N ARG A 181 -0.89 -9.83 12.08
CA ARG A 181 -0.42 -9.40 13.40
C ARG A 181 0.00 -10.61 14.24
N PRO A 182 1.18 -10.56 14.87
CA PRO A 182 1.68 -11.65 15.70
C PRO A 182 0.79 -11.87 16.93
N ARG A 183 0.66 -13.15 17.31
CA ARG A 183 -0.05 -13.59 18.51
C ARG A 183 0.91 -14.25 19.47
N VAL A 184 1.12 -13.64 20.63
CA VAL A 184 1.79 -14.30 21.74
C VAL A 184 0.88 -15.40 22.30
N LYS A 185 1.39 -16.62 22.39
CA LYS A 185 0.76 -17.77 23.04
C LYS A 185 1.65 -18.22 24.19
N VAL A 186 1.04 -18.46 25.33
CA VAL A 186 1.71 -19.13 26.46
C VAL A 186 1.56 -20.63 26.23
N THR A 187 2.67 -21.37 26.26
CA THR A 187 2.66 -22.83 26.13
C THR A 187 2.13 -23.50 27.39
N ASN A 188 1.82 -24.80 27.31
CA ASN A 188 1.21 -25.56 28.41
C ASN A 188 2.08 -25.63 29.69
N ASP A 189 3.40 -25.43 29.56
CA ASP A 189 4.33 -25.35 30.68
C ASP A 189 4.22 -24.02 31.46
N GLY A 190 3.48 -23.04 30.94
CA GLY A 190 3.32 -21.71 31.53
C GLY A 190 4.60 -20.86 31.53
N GLN A 191 5.70 -21.39 30.98
CA GLN A 191 7.02 -20.77 31.04
C GLN A 191 7.50 -20.35 29.65
N SER A 192 7.20 -21.14 28.62
CA SER A 192 7.60 -20.79 27.26
C SER A 192 6.53 -19.94 26.59
N ARG A 193 6.99 -19.01 25.76
CA ARG A 193 6.12 -18.09 25.01
C ARG A 193 6.46 -18.25 23.55
N MET A 194 5.42 -18.44 22.74
CA MET A 194 5.55 -18.62 21.31
C MET A 194 4.79 -17.52 20.60
N VAL A 195 5.47 -16.75 19.78
CA VAL A 195 4.81 -15.82 18.88
C VAL A 195 4.39 -16.58 17.64
N THR A 196 3.12 -16.46 17.27
CA THR A 196 2.58 -17.12 16.08
C THR A 196 1.97 -16.10 15.13
N LEU A 197 2.23 -16.24 13.84
CA LEU A 197 1.67 -15.41 12.79
C LEU A 197 0.79 -16.26 11.89
N THR A 198 -0.49 -15.94 11.77
CA THR A 198 -1.38 -16.64 10.82
C THR A 198 -1.04 -16.22 9.40
N ALA A 199 -0.58 -17.15 8.58
CA ALA A 199 -0.04 -16.90 7.24
C ALA A 199 -0.65 -17.87 6.19
N THR A 200 -1.91 -18.29 6.38
CA THR A 200 -2.60 -19.29 5.57
C THR A 200 -2.45 -19.08 4.07
N ARG A 201 -2.62 -17.84 3.60
CA ARG A 201 -2.57 -17.53 2.18
C ARG A 201 -1.15 -17.66 1.65
N ALA A 202 -0.19 -17.03 2.33
CA ALA A 202 1.22 -17.08 1.96
C ALA A 202 1.78 -18.50 1.93
N ILE A 203 1.44 -19.32 2.93
CA ILE A 203 1.86 -20.72 3.02
C ILE A 203 1.30 -21.55 1.85
N ARG A 204 0.07 -21.27 1.39
CA ARG A 204 -0.50 -21.93 0.21
C ARG A 204 0.16 -21.47 -1.08
N GLU A 205 0.33 -20.16 -1.26
CA GLU A 205 0.97 -19.59 -2.45
C GLU A 205 2.46 -20.02 -2.56
N ALA A 206 3.14 -20.23 -1.43
CA ALA A 206 4.49 -20.79 -1.39
C ALA A 206 4.55 -22.31 -1.67
N GLY A 207 3.41 -23.00 -1.80
CA GLY A 207 3.38 -24.46 -1.94
C GLY A 207 3.84 -25.20 -0.68
N LEU A 208 3.73 -24.57 0.49
CA LEU A 208 4.12 -25.14 1.78
C LEU A 208 2.94 -25.75 2.55
N ALA A 209 1.72 -25.46 2.12
CA ALA A 209 0.50 -26.05 2.66
C ALA A 209 0.36 -27.51 2.24
N SER A 210 0.32 -28.41 3.22
CA SER A 210 -0.05 -29.81 3.02
C SER A 210 -0.95 -30.24 4.19
N PRO A 211 -2.16 -30.76 3.93
CA PRO A 211 -3.09 -31.19 4.97
C PRO A 211 -2.52 -32.31 5.85
N ASP A 212 -1.84 -33.25 5.21
CA ASP A 212 -1.34 -34.47 5.85
C ASP A 212 0.07 -34.30 6.42
N ASP A 213 0.85 -33.36 5.88
CA ASP A 213 2.27 -33.21 6.23
C ASP A 213 2.78 -31.77 6.05
N PRO A 214 2.50 -30.85 6.98
CA PRO A 214 2.92 -29.46 6.85
C PRO A 214 4.44 -29.38 6.78
N ARG A 215 4.92 -28.71 5.72
CA ARG A 215 6.35 -28.50 5.51
C ARG A 215 6.93 -27.62 6.61
N SER A 216 8.17 -27.90 6.98
CA SER A 216 8.91 -27.06 7.92
C SER A 216 9.48 -25.83 7.21
N VAL A 217 9.75 -24.75 7.95
CA VAL A 217 10.44 -23.57 7.43
C VAL A 217 11.65 -23.25 8.30
N SER A 218 12.79 -22.93 7.67
CA SER A 218 14.00 -22.44 8.32
C SER A 218 14.14 -20.95 8.09
N TYR A 219 14.33 -20.17 9.15
CA TYR A 219 14.50 -18.72 9.04
C TYR A 219 15.98 -18.34 8.85
N HIS A 220 16.21 -17.25 8.12
CA HIS A 220 17.55 -16.73 7.82
C HIS A 220 17.65 -15.23 8.12
N PRO A 221 17.54 -14.81 9.39
CA PRO A 221 17.62 -13.39 9.77
C PRO A 221 18.96 -12.74 9.40
N GLU A 222 20.03 -13.53 9.27
CA GLU A 222 21.34 -13.05 8.81
C GLU A 222 21.32 -12.44 7.40
N ALA A 223 20.36 -12.85 6.55
CA ALA A 223 20.20 -12.31 5.20
C ALA A 223 19.39 -11.00 5.16
N ALA A 224 18.78 -10.58 6.27
CA ALA A 224 17.84 -9.47 6.28
C ALA A 224 18.47 -8.14 5.86
N ALA A 225 19.70 -7.86 6.30
CA ALA A 225 20.40 -6.62 5.94
C ALA A 225 20.62 -6.52 4.42
N ASP A 226 21.01 -7.62 3.77
CA ASP A 226 21.27 -7.67 2.33
C ASP A 226 19.98 -7.66 1.49
N LEU A 227 18.85 -8.09 2.09
CA LEU A 227 17.54 -8.15 1.45
C LEU A 227 16.62 -6.98 1.88
N GLY A 228 17.19 -5.86 2.33
CA GLY A 228 16.43 -4.65 2.64
C GLY A 228 15.42 -4.82 3.78
N GLY A 229 15.80 -5.60 4.80
CA GLY A 229 14.98 -5.92 5.98
C GLY A 229 14.07 -7.14 5.83
N LEU A 230 14.06 -7.79 4.66
CA LEU A 230 13.29 -9.02 4.46
C LEU A 230 14.01 -10.21 5.09
N ILE A 231 13.35 -10.92 6.00
CA ILE A 231 13.82 -12.20 6.57
C ILE A 231 13.26 -13.36 5.73
N PRO A 232 14.08 -14.05 4.92
CA PRO A 232 13.62 -15.21 4.18
C PRO A 232 13.44 -16.42 5.09
N ALA A 233 12.45 -17.24 4.77
CA ALA A 233 12.20 -18.52 5.43
C ALA A 233 11.99 -19.63 4.39
N VAL A 234 12.95 -20.53 4.30
CA VAL A 234 13.01 -21.59 3.28
C VAL A 234 12.21 -22.79 3.74
N GLY A 235 11.32 -23.30 2.89
CA GLY A 235 10.56 -24.51 3.15
C GLY A 235 11.37 -25.78 2.90
N TYR A 236 11.11 -26.81 3.69
CA TYR A 236 11.77 -28.11 3.61
C TYR A 236 10.75 -29.24 3.46
N GLU A 237 11.15 -30.31 2.77
CA GLU A 237 10.31 -31.51 2.62
C GLU A 237 10.12 -32.26 3.93
N ARG A 238 11.10 -32.14 4.85
CA ARG A 238 10.98 -32.76 6.17
C ARG A 238 9.84 -32.12 6.93
N SER A 239 8.99 -32.96 7.49
CA SER A 239 7.96 -32.54 8.41
C SER A 239 8.59 -31.89 9.64
N ALA A 240 8.08 -30.71 10.02
CA ALA A 240 8.44 -30.12 11.29
C ALA A 240 7.99 -31.09 12.37
N GLY A 241 8.92 -31.79 13.01
CA GLY A 241 8.59 -32.49 14.24
C GLY A 241 7.98 -31.46 15.20
N VAL A 242 6.90 -31.82 15.90
CA VAL A 242 6.23 -30.97 16.92
C VAL A 242 7.22 -30.44 17.99
N HIS A 243 8.42 -31.00 18.05
CA HIS A 243 9.47 -30.72 19.02
C HIS A 243 10.67 -29.94 18.46
N ASP A 244 10.64 -29.49 17.21
CA ASP A 244 11.70 -28.64 16.68
C ASP A 244 11.23 -27.17 16.66
N PRO A 245 11.45 -26.41 17.75
CA PRO A 245 10.98 -25.03 17.85
C PRO A 245 11.63 -24.11 16.81
N GLU A 246 12.75 -24.51 16.21
CA GLU A 246 13.44 -23.75 15.16
C GLU A 246 12.69 -23.79 13.82
N TYR A 247 11.81 -24.77 13.62
CA TYR A 247 11.08 -24.96 12.36
C TYR A 247 9.60 -25.25 12.61
N SER A 248 8.69 -24.31 12.33
CA SER A 248 7.27 -24.65 12.51
C SER A 248 6.28 -23.87 11.66
N ILE A 249 5.69 -24.58 10.69
CA ILE A 249 4.34 -24.34 10.18
C ILE A 249 3.36 -25.18 10.99
N TYR A 250 2.42 -24.52 11.66
CA TYR A 250 1.31 -25.16 12.35
C TYR A 250 0.08 -25.12 11.46
N SER A 251 -0.50 -26.28 11.15
CA SER A 251 -1.90 -26.33 10.74
C SER A 251 -2.78 -26.32 11.99
N LYS A 252 -3.79 -25.45 11.99
CA LYS A 252 -4.86 -25.51 12.99
C LYS A 252 -6.15 -25.76 12.24
N THR A 253 -6.71 -26.95 12.42
CA THR A 253 -8.10 -27.24 12.04
C THR A 253 -8.98 -26.50 13.04
N ASN A 254 -9.42 -25.28 12.70
CA ASN A 254 -10.46 -24.61 13.49
C ASN A 254 -11.78 -25.33 13.21
N ALA A 255 -12.39 -25.95 14.21
CA ALA A 255 -13.65 -26.70 14.06
C ALA A 255 -14.88 -25.83 13.68
N ALA A 256 -14.74 -24.50 13.63
CA ALA A 256 -15.85 -23.56 13.43
C ALA A 256 -15.87 -22.86 12.06
N GLU A 257 -14.76 -22.90 11.30
CA GLU A 257 -14.68 -22.33 9.95
C GLU A 257 -14.31 -23.46 8.99
N GLU A 258 -15.04 -23.60 7.89
CA GLU A 258 -14.73 -24.55 6.81
C GLU A 258 -13.41 -24.12 6.12
N GLY A 259 -12.28 -24.38 6.76
CA GLY A 259 -10.98 -24.05 6.21
C GLY A 259 -9.83 -24.33 7.17
N GLU A 260 -8.77 -24.93 6.64
CA GLU A 260 -7.50 -25.07 7.34
C GLU A 260 -6.83 -23.69 7.46
N ALA A 261 -6.47 -23.31 8.68
CA ALA A 261 -5.67 -22.13 8.94
C ALA A 261 -4.22 -22.55 9.22
N PHE A 262 -3.27 -21.97 8.50
CA PHE A 262 -1.85 -22.21 8.74
C PHE A 262 -1.23 -21.00 9.46
N SER A 263 -0.33 -21.27 10.40
CA SER A 263 0.42 -20.24 11.13
C SER A 263 1.88 -20.63 11.22
N VAL A 264 2.77 -19.65 11.23
CA VAL A 264 4.19 -19.85 11.51
C VAL A 264 4.52 -19.44 12.94
N GLY A 265 5.47 -20.12 13.58
CA GLY A 265 6.03 -19.71 14.87
C GLY A 265 7.26 -18.83 14.66
N PHE A 266 7.37 -17.71 15.38
CA PHE A 266 8.55 -16.84 15.38
C PHE A 266 9.42 -17.10 16.62
N PRO A 267 10.65 -17.58 16.43
CA PRO A 267 11.72 -17.49 17.42
C PRO A 267 11.99 -16.04 17.83
N ALA A 268 12.64 -15.84 18.97
CA ALA A 268 12.96 -14.51 19.50
C ALA A 268 13.88 -13.74 18.54
N GLU A 269 14.82 -14.43 17.90
CA GLU A 269 15.78 -13.89 16.94
C GLU A 269 15.08 -13.26 15.72
N ILE A 270 13.91 -13.78 15.35
CA ILE A 270 13.11 -13.24 14.24
C ILE A 270 12.37 -11.97 14.66
N LEU A 271 11.90 -11.91 15.91
CA LEU A 271 11.30 -10.69 16.43
C LEU A 271 12.34 -9.58 16.55
N ASP A 272 13.53 -9.91 17.05
CA ASP A 272 14.66 -8.97 17.13
C ASP A 272 15.07 -8.46 15.74
N ALA A 273 15.16 -9.35 14.74
CA ALA A 273 15.47 -8.98 13.37
C ALA A 273 14.36 -8.14 12.68
N LEU A 274 13.12 -8.24 13.16
CA LEU A 274 12.00 -7.36 12.77
C LEU A 274 11.92 -6.09 13.63
N GLU A 275 12.85 -5.89 14.57
CA GLU A 275 12.85 -4.78 15.53
C GLU A 275 11.58 -4.74 16.40
N ILE A 276 11.05 -5.91 16.77
CA ILE A 276 9.85 -6.07 17.58
C ILE A 276 10.23 -6.67 18.95
N SER A 277 9.98 -5.92 20.03
CA SER A 277 10.15 -6.44 21.39
C SER A 277 9.03 -7.41 21.78
N LEU A 278 9.40 -8.60 22.29
CA LEU A 278 8.44 -9.57 22.81
C LEU A 278 7.65 -9.02 24.01
N ASP A 279 8.33 -8.31 24.92
CA ASP A 279 7.70 -7.73 26.11
C ASP A 279 6.66 -6.66 25.69
N GLU A 280 6.98 -5.85 24.69
CA GLU A 280 6.02 -4.86 24.14
C GLU A 280 4.81 -5.55 23.49
N LEU A 281 5.03 -6.61 22.71
CA LEU A 281 3.93 -7.37 22.10
C LEU A 281 2.94 -7.94 23.13
N GLU A 282 3.43 -8.31 24.31
CA GLU A 282 2.61 -8.86 25.38
C GLU A 282 1.74 -7.81 26.05
N GLU A 283 2.28 -6.63 26.26
CA GLU A 283 1.58 -5.50 26.86
C GLU A 283 0.60 -4.84 25.87
N MET A 284 0.86 -4.97 24.57
CA MET A 284 0.01 -4.43 23.51
C MET A 284 -1.29 -5.22 23.31
N GLU A 285 -2.38 -4.46 23.20
CA GLU A 285 -3.63 -4.97 22.65
C GLU A 285 -3.40 -5.50 21.23
N ARG A 286 -4.13 -6.56 20.86
CA ARG A 286 -3.95 -7.19 19.53
C ARG A 286 -4.22 -6.21 18.39
N SER A 287 -5.04 -5.18 18.61
CA SER A 287 -5.32 -4.12 17.64
C SER A 287 -4.15 -3.15 17.43
N GLU A 288 -3.19 -3.11 18.35
CA GLU A 288 -2.09 -2.15 18.39
C GLU A 288 -0.75 -2.77 18.00
N ARG A 289 -0.65 -4.11 18.05
CA ARG A 289 0.55 -4.84 17.64
C ARG A 289 0.99 -4.48 16.22
N PRO A 290 2.32 -4.41 15.98
CA PRO A 290 2.87 -4.18 14.65
C PRO A 290 2.32 -5.23 13.68
N GLN A 291 1.98 -4.77 12.48
CA GLN A 291 1.72 -5.68 11.39
C GLN A 291 3.05 -6.22 10.85
N ILE A 292 3.01 -7.36 10.18
CA ILE A 292 4.14 -7.98 9.49
C ILE A 292 3.64 -8.33 8.10
N THR A 293 4.37 -7.88 7.08
CA THR A 293 4.12 -8.23 5.69
C THR A 293 4.78 -9.59 5.42
N VAL A 294 3.97 -10.52 4.92
CA VAL A 294 4.39 -11.86 4.55
C VAL A 294 4.45 -11.93 3.03
N TYR A 295 5.64 -12.26 2.55
CA TYR A 295 5.92 -12.53 1.16
C TYR A 295 5.89 -14.03 0.92
N ALA A 296 5.54 -14.45 -0.29
CA ALA A 296 5.54 -15.86 -0.69
C ALA A 296 6.08 -16.01 -2.11
N GLY A 297 6.78 -17.12 -2.31
CA GLY A 297 7.22 -17.60 -3.61
C GLY A 297 7.50 -19.09 -3.51
N GLU A 298 7.90 -19.71 -4.60
CA GLU A 298 8.01 -21.16 -4.70
C GLU A 298 8.91 -21.76 -3.59
N GLY A 299 8.29 -22.49 -2.66
CA GLY A 299 8.98 -23.14 -1.55
C GLY A 299 9.49 -22.19 -0.47
N MET A 300 9.13 -20.90 -0.48
CA MET A 300 9.72 -19.91 0.43
C MET A 300 8.72 -18.86 0.89
N LEU A 301 8.90 -18.42 2.14
CA LEU A 301 8.25 -17.25 2.70
C LEU A 301 9.27 -16.13 2.92
N GLY A 302 8.81 -14.90 3.05
CA GLY A 302 9.61 -13.78 3.53
C GLY A 302 8.81 -12.96 4.53
N PHE A 303 9.49 -12.36 5.51
CA PHE A 303 8.85 -11.54 6.54
C PHE A 303 9.54 -10.19 6.63
N LYS A 304 8.76 -9.11 6.62
CA LYS A 304 9.27 -7.74 6.73
C LYS A 304 8.30 -6.90 7.55
N THR A 305 8.81 -5.92 8.27
CA THR A 305 7.95 -4.86 8.82
C THR A 305 7.28 -4.08 7.69
N PRO A 306 5.99 -3.74 7.79
CA PRO A 306 5.28 -3.03 6.75
C PRO A 306 5.97 -1.71 6.43
N ALA A 307 6.06 -1.40 5.13
CA ALA A 307 6.63 -0.13 4.69
C ALA A 307 5.77 1.03 5.22
N VAL A 308 6.44 1.98 5.88
CA VAL A 308 5.90 3.32 6.10
C VAL A 308 6.36 4.17 4.93
N ARG A 309 5.41 4.76 4.21
CA ARG A 309 5.70 5.70 3.13
C ARG A 309 5.27 7.09 3.58
N GLU A 310 6.05 8.09 3.20
CA GLU A 310 5.71 9.48 3.42
C GLU A 310 5.20 10.05 2.12
N ILE A 311 3.94 10.51 2.10
CA ILE A 311 3.43 11.30 0.99
C ILE A 311 3.79 12.76 1.32
N PRO A 312 4.48 13.48 0.42
CA PRO A 312 4.72 14.90 0.60
C PRO A 312 3.42 15.63 0.97
N GLY A 313 3.46 16.46 2.01
CA GLY A 313 2.31 17.26 2.47
C GLY A 313 1.73 18.11 1.33
N GLY A 314 0.44 18.46 1.42
CA GLY A 314 -0.41 18.94 0.33
C GLY A 314 0.03 20.16 -0.47
N ASN A 315 1.12 20.86 -0.12
CA ASN A 315 1.70 21.94 -0.92
C ASN A 315 3.03 21.56 -1.60
N ALA A 316 3.66 20.44 -1.22
CA ALA A 316 4.74 19.83 -2.00
C ALA A 316 4.18 18.98 -3.17
N ARG A 317 2.87 18.72 -3.17
CA ARG A 317 2.15 18.30 -4.36
C ARG A 317 2.20 19.48 -5.33
N ARG A 318 2.88 19.32 -6.47
CA ARG A 318 2.83 20.32 -7.55
C ARG A 318 1.37 20.68 -7.74
N SER A 319 1.06 21.97 -7.63
CA SER A 319 -0.27 22.44 -7.95
C SER A 319 -0.61 21.93 -9.35
N GLU A 320 -1.82 21.47 -9.63
CA GLU A 320 -2.14 21.10 -11.01
C GLU A 320 -2.35 22.40 -11.81
N LEU A 321 -2.11 22.37 -13.12
CA LEU A 321 -2.40 23.53 -13.98
C LEU A 321 -3.85 24.01 -13.82
N VAL A 322 -4.80 23.10 -13.58
CA VAL A 322 -6.21 23.42 -13.37
C VAL A 322 -6.50 24.09 -12.04
N ASP A 323 -5.56 24.07 -11.09
CA ASP A 323 -5.66 24.77 -9.82
C ASP A 323 -5.34 26.27 -9.97
N VAL A 324 -4.78 26.68 -11.11
CA VAL A 324 -4.47 28.09 -11.40
C VAL A 324 -5.71 28.80 -11.89
N GLU A 325 -6.02 29.96 -11.28
CA GLU A 325 -7.24 30.69 -11.62
C GLU A 325 -7.28 31.06 -13.11
N GLY A 326 -8.32 30.59 -13.81
CA GLY A 326 -8.51 30.87 -15.23
C GLY A 326 -8.03 29.75 -16.16
N ILE A 327 -7.35 28.74 -15.64
CA ILE A 327 -7.02 27.51 -16.37
C ILE A 327 -8.11 26.47 -16.12
N GLY A 328 -8.90 26.16 -17.15
CA GLY A 328 -9.78 24.99 -17.14
C GLY A 328 -9.13 23.80 -17.85
N GLU A 329 -9.71 22.60 -17.74
CA GLU A 329 -9.17 21.36 -18.30
C GLU A 329 -8.69 21.48 -19.76
N ALA A 330 -9.49 22.12 -20.63
CA ALA A 330 -9.14 22.31 -22.04
C ALA A 330 -7.92 23.23 -22.26
N VAL A 331 -7.71 24.20 -21.37
CA VAL A 331 -6.52 25.08 -21.41
C VAL A 331 -5.32 24.34 -20.80
N ALA A 332 -5.53 23.62 -19.69
CA ALA A 332 -4.49 22.80 -19.07
C ALA A 332 -3.94 21.76 -20.05
N GLN A 333 -4.79 21.08 -20.82
CA GLN A 333 -4.33 20.14 -21.84
C GLN A 333 -3.45 20.82 -22.90
N ARG A 334 -3.86 21.98 -23.42
CA ARG A 334 -3.06 22.71 -24.42
C ARG A 334 -1.73 23.23 -23.88
N LEU A 335 -1.68 23.51 -22.58
CA LEU A 335 -0.44 23.87 -21.88
C LEU A 335 0.50 22.66 -21.80
N ARG A 336 -0.03 21.49 -21.43
CA ARG A 336 0.72 20.22 -21.45
C ARG A 336 1.24 19.89 -22.84
N ASP A 337 0.43 20.09 -23.88
CA ASP A 337 0.84 19.88 -25.28
C ASP A 337 1.99 20.82 -25.70
N ARG A 338 2.20 21.93 -24.99
CA ARG A 338 3.32 22.87 -25.16
C ARG A 338 4.49 22.63 -24.21
N GLY A 339 4.43 21.59 -23.39
CA GLY A 339 5.49 21.20 -22.45
C GLY A 339 5.36 21.81 -21.05
N TYR A 340 4.27 22.53 -20.75
CA TYR A 340 3.99 23.01 -19.40
C TYR A 340 3.17 21.96 -18.66
N SER A 341 3.74 21.32 -17.65
CA SER A 341 3.10 20.24 -16.88
C SER A 341 2.53 20.70 -15.55
N SER A 342 3.08 21.79 -14.98
CA SER A 342 2.66 22.35 -13.70
C SER A 342 2.66 23.89 -13.69
N PRO A 343 2.04 24.53 -12.69
CA PRO A 343 2.05 25.97 -12.49
C PRO A 343 3.45 26.55 -12.33
N GLU A 344 4.38 25.78 -11.76
CA GLU A 344 5.79 26.18 -11.65
C GLU A 344 6.43 26.33 -13.04
N ASP A 345 6.04 25.49 -14.01
CA ASP A 345 6.50 25.64 -15.41
C ASP A 345 5.96 26.94 -16.05
N LEU A 346 4.86 27.50 -15.52
CA LEU A 346 4.29 28.77 -15.95
C LEU A 346 4.91 29.98 -15.23
N GLU A 347 5.77 29.78 -14.24
CA GLU A 347 6.42 30.91 -13.58
C GLU A 347 7.29 31.68 -14.57
N GLY A 348 7.00 32.98 -14.71
CA GLY A 348 7.70 33.84 -15.66
C GLY A 348 7.27 33.68 -17.12
N ILE A 349 6.23 32.87 -17.41
CA ILE A 349 5.65 32.81 -18.76
C ILE A 349 5.22 34.20 -19.22
N ALA A 350 5.54 34.57 -20.46
CA ALA A 350 5.10 35.86 -20.98
C ALA A 350 3.58 35.83 -21.25
N ARG A 351 2.93 37.00 -21.08
CA ARG A 351 1.50 37.14 -21.36
C ARG A 351 1.19 36.80 -22.82
N GLU A 352 2.09 37.14 -23.72
CA GLU A 352 2.01 36.88 -25.15
C GLU A 352 1.97 35.36 -25.42
N ASP A 353 2.82 34.57 -24.75
CA ASP A 353 2.84 33.11 -24.89
C ASP A 353 1.53 32.48 -24.41
N LEU A 354 0.95 32.99 -23.32
CA LEU A 354 -0.38 32.56 -22.86
C LEU A 354 -1.48 32.89 -23.88
N LEU A 355 -1.40 34.04 -24.54
CA LEU A 355 -2.36 34.46 -25.57
C LEU A 355 -2.29 33.62 -26.85
N GLU A 356 -1.16 32.97 -27.12
CA GLU A 356 -1.03 32.01 -28.22
C GLU A 356 -1.72 30.67 -27.93
N ILE A 357 -2.19 30.44 -26.70
CA ILE A 357 -2.97 29.26 -26.34
C ILE A 357 -4.42 29.49 -26.73
N GLU A 358 -4.90 28.63 -27.63
CA GLU A 358 -6.31 28.66 -28.03
C GLU A 358 -7.20 28.61 -26.78
N GLY A 359 -8.21 29.46 -26.74
CA GLY A 359 -9.14 29.57 -25.61
C GLY A 359 -8.62 30.42 -24.43
N VAL A 360 -7.42 30.98 -24.50
CA VAL A 360 -6.94 31.98 -23.53
C VAL A 360 -7.15 33.38 -24.09
N SER A 361 -8.10 34.11 -23.50
CA SER A 361 -8.32 35.53 -23.80
C SER A 361 -7.41 36.42 -22.96
N THR A 362 -7.28 37.69 -23.33
CA THR A 362 -6.52 38.71 -22.58
C THR A 362 -6.89 38.75 -21.09
N GLY A 363 -8.19 38.80 -20.77
CA GLY A 363 -8.64 38.80 -19.37
C GLY A 363 -8.51 37.45 -18.66
N ARG A 364 -8.32 36.35 -19.39
CA ARG A 364 -8.00 35.03 -18.81
C ARG A 364 -6.51 34.95 -18.51
N ALA A 365 -5.64 35.38 -19.44
CA ALA A 365 -4.20 35.46 -19.23
C ALA A 365 -3.85 36.35 -18.01
N ASP A 366 -4.52 37.48 -17.85
CA ASP A 366 -4.29 38.38 -16.71
C ASP A 366 -4.61 37.72 -15.36
N ARG A 367 -5.65 36.89 -15.30
CA ARG A 367 -6.02 36.16 -14.07
C ARG A 367 -5.04 35.04 -13.77
N ILE A 368 -4.62 34.30 -14.80
CA ILE A 368 -3.58 33.27 -14.68
C ILE A 368 -2.31 33.87 -14.11
N LEU A 369 -1.81 34.96 -14.71
CA LEU A 369 -0.59 35.64 -14.25
C LEU A 369 -0.74 36.25 -12.85
N ALA A 370 -1.93 36.76 -12.50
CA ALA A 370 -2.19 37.28 -11.16
C ALA A 370 -2.13 36.18 -10.09
N ASP A 371 -2.76 35.02 -10.36
CA ASP A 371 -2.74 33.87 -9.44
C ASP A 371 -1.33 33.30 -9.30
N LEU A 372 -0.62 33.09 -10.41
CA LEU A 372 0.79 32.68 -10.40
C LEU A 372 1.68 33.68 -9.63
N GLY A 373 1.46 34.99 -9.81
CA GLY A 373 2.19 36.03 -9.10
C GLY A 373 1.93 36.05 -7.60
N SER A 374 0.71 35.72 -7.16
CA SER A 374 0.40 35.55 -5.74
C SER A 374 0.98 34.27 -5.13
N ARG A 375 1.23 33.23 -5.94
CA ARG A 375 1.82 31.96 -5.51
C ARG A 375 3.32 32.09 -5.28
N GLY A 376 4.05 32.73 -6.21
CA GLY A 376 5.51 32.91 -6.11
C GLY A 376 5.98 34.14 -5.31
N GLY A 377 5.05 34.94 -4.78
CA GLY A 377 5.33 36.16 -4.00
C GLY A 377 5.12 36.03 -2.48
N ALA A 378 4.76 34.83 -2.01
CA ALA A 378 4.81 34.43 -0.60
C ALA A 378 6.21 33.90 -0.27
#